data_AF-Q1PL38-F1
#
_entry.id   AF-Q1PL38-F1
#
_cell.length_a   1.000
_cell.length_b   1.000
_cell.length_c   1.000
_cell.angle_alpha   90.00
_cell.angle_beta   90.00
_cell.angle_gamma   90.00
#
_symmetry.space_group_name_H-M   'P 1'
#
loop_
_entity.id
_entity.type
_entity.pdbx_description
1 polymer ?
#
loop_
_entity_poly.entity_id
_entity_poly.type
_entity_poly.pdbx_seq_one_letter_code
_entity_poly.pdbx_strand_id
1 'polypeptide(L)' 'MSKLKGPDGRIPDRLPDGRPAVAWERRWTEGTLPLWLVATAGGIAVIFVLGIFVYGSYQGVGAGG' A
#
# COMPACT_ATOMS: atom_id res chain seq x y z
N MET A 1 33.46 1.12 13.97
CA MET A 1 32.21 1.19 13.19
C MET A 1 32.36 2.18 12.05
N SER A 2 32.92 1.76 10.91
CA SER A 2 33.19 2.62 9.74
C SER A 2 33.05 1.81 8.45
N LYS A 3 31.86 1.20 8.27
CA LYS A 3 31.54 0.32 7.14
C LYS A 3 30.14 0.61 6.55
N LEU A 4 29.59 1.81 6.77
CA LEU A 4 28.28 2.23 6.25
C LEU A 4 28.36 3.14 5.01
N LYS A 5 29.55 3.36 4.46
CA LYS A 5 29.72 4.17 3.25
C LYS A 5 30.43 3.30 2.21
N GLY A 6 29.69 2.85 1.20
CA GLY A 6 30.30 2.25 0.01
C GLY A 6 31.27 3.25 -0.63
N PRO A 7 32.19 2.81 -1.51
CA PRO A 7 33.09 3.69 -2.26
C PRO A 7 32.37 4.88 -2.92
N ASP A 8 31.09 4.68 -3.27
CA ASP A 8 30.24 5.64 -3.99
C ASP A 8 29.24 6.36 -3.08
N GLY A 9 29.33 6.20 -1.76
CA GLY A 9 28.42 6.83 -0.79
C GLY A 9 27.01 6.23 -0.68
N ARG A 10 26.68 5.24 -1.51
CA ARG A 10 25.41 4.52 -1.49
C ARG A 10 25.42 3.43 -0.40
N ILE A 11 24.25 3.18 0.18
CA ILE A 11 24.00 2.04 1.07
C ILE A 11 23.97 0.80 0.16
N PRO A 12 24.81 -0.21 0.39
CA PRO A 12 24.80 -1.43 -0.43
C PRO A 12 23.55 -2.26 -0.11
N ASP A 13 22.86 -2.78 -1.13
CA ASP A 13 21.63 -3.59 -0.97
C ASP A 13 21.86 -4.81 -0.06
N ARG A 14 23.07 -5.37 -0.09
CA ARG A 14 23.51 -6.43 0.82
C ARG A 14 24.85 -6.08 1.46
N LEU A 15 24.97 -6.42 2.73
CA LEU A 15 26.22 -6.36 3.48
C LEU A 15 27.19 -7.44 2.94
N PRO A 16 28.52 -7.31 3.11
CA PRO A 16 29.49 -8.29 2.60
C PRO A 16 29.29 -9.74 3.08
N ASP A 17 28.48 -9.97 4.11
CA ASP A 17 28.07 -11.27 4.63
C ASP A 17 26.78 -11.82 3.98
N GLY A 18 26.22 -11.11 2.98
CA GLY A 18 25.04 -11.51 2.22
C GLY A 18 23.70 -11.12 2.86
N ARG A 19 23.68 -10.51 4.04
CA ARG A 19 22.45 -10.06 4.70
C ARG A 19 21.91 -8.77 4.06
N PRO A 20 20.58 -8.59 3.97
CA PRO A 20 20.01 -7.33 3.52
C PRO A 20 20.47 -6.21 4.46
N ALA A 21 20.93 -5.09 3.90
CA ALA A 21 21.44 -3.97 4.71
C ALA A 21 20.31 -3.27 5.51
N VAL A 22 19.06 -3.44 5.09
CA VAL A 22 17.86 -2.96 5.78
C VAL A 22 17.01 -4.15 6.23
N ALA A 23 16.90 -4.33 7.54
CA ALA A 23 16.20 -5.47 8.14
C ALA A 23 14.67 -5.46 7.92
N TRP A 24 14.10 -4.33 7.53
CA TRP A 24 12.64 -4.13 7.39
C TRP A 24 12.18 -4.10 5.93
N GLU A 25 13.06 -4.26 4.95
CA GLU A 25 12.70 -4.36 3.54
C GLU A 25 11.90 -5.66 3.35
N ARG A 26 10.58 -5.53 3.51
CA ARG A 26 9.63 -6.61 3.31
C ARG A 26 9.52 -6.77 1.79
N ARG A 27 9.81 -7.96 1.27
CA ARG A 27 9.52 -8.39 -0.13
C ARG A 27 8.15 -7.99 -0.69
N TRP A 28 7.19 -7.70 0.20
CA TRP A 28 5.85 -7.23 -0.16
C TRP A 28 5.83 -5.79 -0.69
N THR A 29 6.88 -5.00 -0.50
CA THR A 29 7.01 -3.62 -0.96
C THR A 29 8.05 -3.47 -2.09
N GLU A 30 8.77 -4.53 -2.42
CA GLU A 30 9.84 -4.55 -3.43
C GLU A 30 9.31 -4.69 -4.87
N GLY A 31 7.98 -4.76 -5.08
CA GLY A 31 7.36 -4.94 -6.39
C GLY A 31 6.24 -3.94 -6.69
N THR A 32 6.08 -3.58 -7.95
CA THR A 32 4.94 -2.78 -8.43
C THR A 32 3.64 -3.53 -8.13
N LEU A 33 2.75 -2.91 -7.34
CA LEU A 33 1.45 -3.50 -7.02
C LEU A 33 0.64 -3.73 -8.31
N PRO A 34 0.10 -4.94 -8.55
CA PRO A 34 -0.66 -5.21 -9.77
C PRO A 34 -1.85 -4.26 -9.93
N LEU A 35 -2.00 -3.69 -11.13
CA LEU A 35 -3.07 -2.73 -11.42
C LEU A 35 -4.47 -3.33 -11.20
N TRP A 36 -4.65 -4.62 -11.49
CA TRP A 36 -5.93 -5.29 -11.27
C TRP A 36 -6.33 -5.30 -9.80
N LEU A 37 -5.38 -5.46 -8.86
CA LEU A 37 -5.67 -5.39 -7.43
C LEU A 37 -6.15 -4.00 -7.02
N VAL A 38 -5.46 -2.96 -7.51
CA VAL A 38 -5.83 -1.56 -7.24
C VAL A 38 -7.23 -1.28 -7.79
N ALA A 39 -7.51 -1.69 -9.03
CA ALA A 39 -8.80 -1.49 -9.66
C ALA A 39 -9.93 -2.25 -8.94
N THR A 40 -9.70 -3.49 -8.52
CA THR A 40 -10.70 -4.28 -7.79
C THR A 40 -10.96 -3.70 -6.40
N ALA A 41 -9.93 -3.42 -5.61
CA ALA A 41 -10.08 -2.86 -4.27
C ALA A 41 -10.72 -1.46 -4.31
N GLY A 42 -10.26 -0.61 -5.24
CA GLY A 42 -10.85 0.71 -5.48
C GLY A 42 -12.30 0.63 -5.94
N GLY A 43 -12.62 -0.29 -6.86
CA GLY A 43 -13.98 -0.51 -7.34
C GLY A 43 -14.93 -0.98 -6.23
N ILE A 44 -14.50 -1.91 -5.38
CA ILE A 44 -15.27 -2.35 -4.20
C ILE A 44 -15.53 -1.16 -3.27
N ALA A 45 -14.52 -0.35 -2.98
CA ALA A 45 -14.67 0.81 -2.11
C ALA A 45 -15.69 1.83 -2.67
N VAL A 46 -15.63 2.11 -3.98
CA VAL A 46 -16.58 3.01 -4.63
C VAL A 46 -18.00 2.45 -4.58
N ILE A 47 -18.20 1.17 -4.93
CA ILE A 47 -19.52 0.53 -4.89
C ILE A 47 -20.07 0.51 -3.46
N PHE A 48 -19.23 0.24 -2.47
CA PHE A 48 -19.62 0.24 -1.07
C PHE A 48 -20.11 1.63 -0.61
N VAL A 49 -19.38 2.69 -0.95
CA VAL A 49 -19.77 4.06 -0.64
C VAL A 49 -21.08 4.44 -1.34
N LEU A 50 -21.22 4.10 -2.62
CA LEU A 50 -22.47 4.32 -3.36
C LEU A 50 -23.64 3.55 -2.72
N GLY A 51 -23.40 2.31 -2.30
CA GLY A 51 -24.39 1.50 -1.58
C GLY A 51 -24.86 2.17 -0.28
N ILE A 52 -23.94 2.78 0.47
CA ILE A 52 -24.28 3.56 1.67
C ILE A 52 -25.17 4.75 1.31
N PHE A 53 -24.86 5.51 0.26
CA PHE A 53 -25.69 6.65 -0.15
C PHE A 53 -27.10 6.21 -0.57
N VAL A 54 -27.21 5.13 -1.34
CA VAL A 54 -28.51 4.57 -1.74
C VAL A 54 -29.28 4.12 -0.51
N TYR A 55 -28.66 3.36 0.39
CA TYR A 55 -29.28 2.95 1.66
C TYR A 55 -29.77 4.15 2.48
N GLY A 56 -28.93 5.17 2.61
CA GLY A 56 -29.25 6.42 3.33
C GLY A 56 -30.40 7.20 2.71
N SER A 57 -30.64 7.13 1.40
CA SER A 57 -31.79 7.80 0.78
C SER A 57 -33.14 7.24 1.24
N TYR A 58 -33.18 5.98 1.70
CA TYR A 58 -34.39 5.34 2.22
C TYR A 58 -34.51 5.42 3.75
N GLN A 59 -33.51 5.94 4.45
CA GLN A 59 -33.43 5.93 5.91
C GLN A 59 -32.89 7.27 6.45
N GLY A 60 -33.68 7.96 7.28
CA GLY A 60 -33.26 9.20 7.94
C GLY A 60 -33.65 10.48 7.19
N VAL A 61 -32.78 11.49 7.20
CA VAL A 61 -33.10 12.82 6.66
C VAL A 61 -33.34 12.74 5.16
N GLY A 62 -34.51 13.19 4.71
CA GLY A 62 -34.91 13.16 3.30
C GLY A 62 -35.68 11.90 2.87
N ALA A 63 -35.91 10.94 3.77
CA ALA A 63 -36.65 9.71 3.47
C ALA A 63 -38.18 9.87 3.37
N GLY A 64 -38.71 11.09 3.59
CA GLY A 64 -40.13 11.43 3.33
C GLY A 64 -41.14 10.97 4.39
N GLY A 65 -40.68 10.48 5.54
CA GLY A 65 -41.51 10.21 6.73
C GLY A 65 -41.65 11.42 7.65
#